data_AF-A0A936KXD5-F1
#
_entry.id   AF-A0A936KXD5-F1
#
_cell.length_a   1.000
_cell.length_b   1.000
_cell.length_c   1.000
_cell.angle_alpha   90.00
_cell.angle_beta   90.00
_cell.angle_gamma   90.00
#
_symmetry.space_group_name_H-M   'P 1'
#
loop_
_entity.id
_entity.type
_entity.pdbx_description
1 polymer ?
#
loop_
_entity_poly.entity_id
_entity_poly.type
_entity_poly.pdbx_seq_one_letter_code
_entity_poly.pdbx_strand_id
1 'polypeptide(L)'
;MKKIITILFFLTVTSSYSQVGVYSEPVHTKAEFQVANTTNDRGVLIPRMTTAQLLLIPSPETGLWVYSTDNSTFFYFNGTVWQMIGQNCSIVEDNDLDTKIVVDNGSDNDEAIFTAAATGVFTINKDGFHQTIGDLLKTAGLVTINNS
;
A
#
# COMPACT_ATOMS: atom_id res chain seq x y z
N MET A 1 23.29 27.44 -51.54
CA MET A 1 22.89 26.13 -50.95
C MET A 1 23.50 25.90 -49.57
N LYS A 2 24.83 26.02 -49.38
CA LYS A 2 25.48 25.84 -48.05
C LYS A 2 24.92 26.73 -46.93
N LYS A 3 24.67 28.02 -47.23
CA LYS A 3 24.11 28.99 -46.26
C LYS A 3 22.66 28.70 -45.83
N ILE A 4 21.88 28.03 -46.68
CA ILE A 4 20.47 27.67 -46.40
C ILE A 4 20.40 26.48 -45.45
N ILE A 5 21.31 25.51 -45.61
CA ILE A 5 21.42 24.34 -44.73
C ILE A 5 21.82 24.77 -43.31
N THR A 6 22.71 25.76 -43.17
CA THR A 6 23.13 26.30 -41.86
C THR A 6 21.98 26.99 -41.11
N ILE A 7 21.10 27.70 -41.83
CA ILE A 7 19.93 28.38 -41.23
C ILE A 7 18.88 27.36 -40.77
N LEU A 8 18.70 26.26 -41.52
CA LEU A 8 17.72 25.22 -41.17
C LEU A 8 18.15 24.42 -39.92
N PHE A 9 19.45 24.23 -39.70
CA PHE A 9 19.99 23.56 -38.51
C PHE A 9 19.73 24.35 -37.22
N PHE A 10 19.77 25.69 -37.28
CA PHE A 10 19.51 26.55 -36.13
C PHE A 10 18.03 26.66 -35.74
N LEU A 11 17.11 26.20 -36.59
CA LEU A 11 15.66 26.31 -36.38
C LEU A 11 15.05 25.16 -35.56
N THR A 12 15.85 24.18 -35.15
CA THR A 12 15.38 22.98 -34.42
C THR A 12 15.71 22.97 -32.92
N VAL A 13 16.14 24.10 -32.35
CA VAL A 13 16.35 24.20 -30.90
C VAL A 13 15.00 24.22 -30.20
N THR A 14 14.55 23.07 -29.72
CA THR A 14 13.38 22.97 -28.86
C THR A 14 13.73 23.55 -27.49
N SER A 15 12.92 24.49 -27.02
CA SER A 15 13.01 25.00 -25.65
C SER A 15 12.56 23.89 -24.70
N SER A 16 13.50 23.24 -24.03
CA SER A 16 13.21 22.43 -22.85
C SER A 16 12.90 23.37 -21.69
N TYR A 17 11.65 23.38 -21.22
CA TYR A 17 11.29 24.05 -19.97
C TYR A 17 11.88 23.27 -18.80
N SER A 18 13.03 23.67 -18.29
CA SER A 18 13.45 23.31 -16.94
C SER A 18 13.18 24.51 -16.04
N GLN A 19 12.12 24.41 -15.24
CA GLN A 19 11.84 25.37 -14.18
C GLN A 19 11.67 24.60 -12.88
N VAL A 20 12.60 24.82 -11.95
CA VAL A 20 12.41 24.54 -10.53
C VAL A 20 12.41 25.90 -9.84
N GLY A 21 11.24 26.55 -9.84
CA GLY A 21 10.99 27.72 -9.01
C GLY A 21 10.60 27.26 -7.62
N VAL A 22 11.54 27.30 -6.68
CA VAL A 22 11.27 27.09 -5.24
C VAL A 22 10.94 28.47 -4.66
N TYR A 23 9.66 28.73 -4.41
CA TYR A 23 9.21 29.96 -3.76
C TYR A 23 8.58 29.68 -2.39
N SER A 24 8.81 30.65 -1.50
CA SER A 24 8.97 30.52 -0.06
C SER A 24 7.72 30.90 0.74
N GLU A 25 7.06 29.89 1.31
CA GLU A 25 6.46 29.99 2.64
C GLU A 25 7.46 29.40 3.64
N PRO A 26 7.41 29.67 4.96
CA PRO A 26 8.46 29.22 5.87
C PRO A 26 8.72 27.73 5.71
N VAL A 27 9.91 27.40 5.22
CA VAL A 27 10.37 26.03 5.08
C VAL A 27 10.50 25.46 6.48
N HIS A 28 9.96 24.25 6.68
CA HIS A 28 10.07 23.58 7.97
C HIS A 28 11.55 23.35 8.30
N THR A 29 11.96 23.65 9.53
CA THR A 29 13.38 23.62 9.97
C THR A 29 14.02 22.24 9.95
N LYS A 30 13.24 21.19 9.65
CA LYS A 30 13.67 19.79 9.54
C LYS A 30 13.44 19.19 8.15
N ALA A 31 13.08 20.00 7.15
CA ALA A 31 12.83 19.51 5.80
C ALA A 31 14.05 19.79 4.89
N GLU A 32 14.69 18.73 4.40
CA GLU A 32 15.67 18.83 3.30
C GLU A 32 14.96 19.01 1.94
N PHE A 33 13.70 18.59 1.85
CA PHE A 33 12.85 18.78 0.68
C PHE A 33 11.42 19.13 1.12
N GLN A 34 10.93 20.30 0.68
CA GLN A 34 9.55 20.75 0.89
C GLN A 34 8.99 21.29 -0.43
N VAL A 35 7.82 20.79 -0.82
CA VAL A 35 7.06 21.33 -1.95
C VAL A 35 5.81 22.00 -1.39
N ALA A 36 5.81 23.33 -1.39
CA ALA A 36 4.64 24.12 -1.02
C ALA A 36 3.88 24.50 -2.30
N ASN A 37 2.56 24.28 -2.30
CA ASN A 37 1.68 24.74 -3.37
C ASN A 37 0.60 25.67 -2.81
N THR A 38 0.79 26.97 -2.98
CA THR A 38 -0.14 28.00 -2.48
C THR A 38 -1.48 28.03 -3.24
N THR A 39 -1.54 27.44 -4.44
CA THR A 39 -2.74 27.40 -5.28
C THR A 39 -3.51 26.08 -5.19
N ASN A 40 -3.03 25.09 -4.42
CA ASN A 40 -3.67 23.79 -4.16
C ASN A 40 -4.07 22.95 -5.40
N ASP A 41 -3.50 23.22 -6.58
CA ASP A 41 -3.82 22.63 -7.90
C ASP A 41 -2.70 21.74 -8.51
N ARG A 42 -1.61 21.53 -7.77
CA ARG A 42 -0.34 20.90 -8.19
C ARG A 42 0.24 20.10 -7.03
N GLY A 43 1.06 19.10 -7.34
CA GLY A 43 1.72 18.23 -6.37
C GLY A 43 2.94 17.53 -6.95
N VAL A 44 3.44 16.51 -6.24
CA VAL A 44 4.60 15.72 -6.66
C VAL A 44 4.14 14.39 -7.24
N LEU A 45 4.63 14.07 -8.44
CA LEU A 45 4.56 12.71 -8.99
C LEU A 45 5.89 12.01 -8.73
N ILE A 46 5.83 10.86 -8.08
CA ILE A 46 6.94 9.92 -7.96
C ILE A 46 6.93 8.94 -9.15
N PRO A 47 7.98 8.10 -9.35
CA PRO A 47 7.97 7.10 -10.42
C PRO A 47 6.69 6.24 -10.41
N ARG A 48 6.08 6.07 -11.59
CA ARG A 48 4.82 5.33 -11.77
C ARG A 48 5.08 4.13 -12.65
N MET A 49 4.66 2.95 -12.21
CA MET A 49 4.85 1.69 -12.94
C MET A 49 3.83 0.64 -12.51
N THR A 50 3.74 -0.47 -13.24
CA THR A 50 2.92 -1.61 -12.80
C THR A 50 3.61 -2.40 -11.69
N THR A 51 2.86 -3.22 -10.96
CA THR A 51 3.43 -4.14 -9.95
C THR A 51 4.46 -5.07 -10.57
N ALA A 52 4.20 -5.56 -11.78
CA ALA A 52 5.14 -6.40 -12.51
C ALA A 52 6.48 -5.68 -12.78
N GLN A 53 6.44 -4.39 -13.14
CA GLN A 53 7.65 -3.59 -13.36
C GLN A 53 8.38 -3.28 -12.04
N LEU A 54 7.63 -3.01 -10.98
CA LEU A 54 8.16 -2.76 -9.64
C LEU A 54 8.92 -3.96 -9.08
N LEU A 55 8.38 -5.17 -9.26
CA LEU A 55 9.03 -6.43 -8.85
C LEU A 55 10.26 -6.79 -9.68
N LEU A 56 10.43 -6.17 -10.86
CA LEU A 56 11.61 -6.35 -11.71
C LEU A 56 12.74 -5.37 -11.41
N ILE A 57 12.58 -4.43 -10.46
CA ILE A 57 13.65 -3.54 -10.05
C ILE A 57 14.74 -4.37 -9.35
N PRO A 58 15.97 -4.45 -9.91
CA PRO A 58 17.04 -5.21 -9.29
C PRO A 58 17.61 -4.43 -8.10
N SER A 59 17.73 -5.08 -6.94
CA SER A 59 18.34 -4.50 -5.73
C SER A 59 17.80 -3.10 -5.38
N PRO A 60 16.49 -2.94 -5.12
CA PRO A 60 15.94 -1.65 -4.75
C PRO A 60 16.53 -1.15 -3.42
N GLU A 61 16.73 0.16 -3.32
CA GLU A 61 17.24 0.79 -2.10
C GLU A 61 16.14 0.87 -1.02
N THR A 62 16.52 0.68 0.24
CA THR A 62 15.61 0.87 1.38
C THR A 62 15.06 2.29 1.39
N GLY A 63 13.74 2.41 1.45
CA GLY A 63 13.03 3.69 1.41
C GLY A 63 12.72 4.21 0.00
N LEU A 64 12.99 3.45 -1.07
CA LEU A 64 12.56 3.81 -2.42
C LEU A 64 11.04 3.84 -2.53
N TRP A 65 10.47 4.92 -3.07
CA TRP A 65 9.02 5.09 -3.25
C TRP A 65 8.60 4.99 -4.71
N VAL A 66 7.49 4.29 -4.97
CA VAL A 66 6.91 4.09 -6.29
C VAL A 66 5.38 4.12 -6.20
N TYR A 67 4.71 4.65 -7.21
CA TYR A 67 3.25 4.53 -7.35
C TYR A 67 2.91 3.40 -8.33
N SER A 68 2.19 2.38 -7.85
CA SER A 68 1.67 1.29 -8.68
C SER A 68 0.43 1.74 -9.44
N THR A 69 0.49 1.69 -10.77
CA THR A 69 -0.62 2.13 -11.64
C THR A 69 -1.77 1.14 -11.73
N ASP A 70 -1.49 -0.14 -11.51
CA ASP A 70 -2.45 -1.24 -11.53
C ASP A 70 -3.17 -1.41 -10.17
N ASN A 71 -2.47 -1.22 -9.04
CA ASN A 71 -3.11 -1.23 -7.72
C ASN A 71 -3.60 0.15 -7.27
N SER A 72 -3.33 1.22 -8.03
CA SER A 72 -3.68 2.60 -7.68
C SER A 72 -3.23 3.02 -6.29
N THR A 73 -2.02 2.64 -5.90
CA THR A 73 -1.51 2.85 -4.54
C THR A 73 0.00 3.07 -4.51
N PHE A 74 0.48 3.63 -3.40
CA PHE A 74 1.89 3.88 -3.15
C PHE A 74 2.56 2.66 -2.55
N PHE A 75 3.80 2.42 -2.95
CA PHE A 75 4.68 1.38 -2.41
C PHE A 75 6.00 2.00 -1.95
N TYR A 76 6.57 1.46 -0.86
CA TYR A 76 7.97 1.68 -0.52
C TYR A 76 8.71 0.36 -0.32
N PHE A 77 10.01 0.31 -0.62
CA PHE A 77 10.83 -0.85 -0.31
C PHE A 77 11.36 -0.75 1.12
N ASN A 78 11.11 -1.74 1.97
CA ASN A 78 11.53 -1.71 3.38
C ASN A 78 12.96 -2.26 3.61
N GLY A 79 13.67 -2.61 2.54
CA GLY A 79 14.98 -3.27 2.58
C GLY A 79 14.93 -4.77 2.27
N THR A 80 13.74 -5.37 2.33
CA THR A 80 13.53 -6.79 2.05
C THR A 80 12.39 -7.01 1.06
N VAL A 81 11.26 -6.34 1.26
CA VAL A 81 10.04 -6.47 0.44
C VAL A 81 9.41 -5.11 0.16
N TRP A 82 8.61 -5.05 -0.90
CA TRP A 82 7.77 -3.89 -1.19
C TRP A 82 6.54 -3.88 -0.28
N GLN A 83 6.28 -2.72 0.33
CA GLN A 83 5.21 -2.48 1.28
C GLN A 83 4.24 -1.45 0.72
N MET A 84 2.95 -1.70 0.88
CA MET A 84 1.89 -0.76 0.48
C MET A 84 1.74 0.36 1.52
N ILE A 85 1.50 1.58 1.06
CA ILE A 85 1.23 2.73 1.94
C ILE A 85 -0.26 3.06 1.88
N GLY A 86 -0.90 3.20 3.04
CA GLY A 86 -2.28 3.67 3.14
C GLY A 86 -3.35 2.63 2.80
N GLN A 87 -2.99 1.34 2.71
CA GLN A 87 -3.99 0.29 2.71
C GLN A 87 -4.46 0.07 4.15
N ASN A 88 -5.77 0.08 4.37
CA ASN A 88 -6.32 -0.30 5.66
C ASN A 88 -6.03 -1.78 5.88
N CYS A 89 -5.38 -2.10 6.99
CA CYS A 89 -5.23 -3.47 7.44
C CYS A 89 -6.63 -3.97 7.85
N SER A 90 -7.38 -4.61 6.94
CA SER A 90 -8.58 -5.38 7.29
C SER A 90 -8.24 -6.66 8.06
N ILE A 91 -6.96 -6.90 8.30
CA ILE A 91 -6.41 -8.16 8.78
C ILE A 91 -5.35 -7.86 9.84
N VAL A 92 -5.44 -8.46 11.03
CA VAL A 92 -4.29 -8.55 11.94
C VAL A 92 -3.62 -9.88 11.64
N GLU A 93 -2.45 -9.87 11.01
CA GLU A 93 -1.68 -11.05 10.59
C GLU A 93 -0.33 -11.13 11.32
N ASP A 94 0.18 -12.34 11.53
CA ASP A 94 1.54 -12.57 12.02
C ASP A 94 2.58 -12.54 10.88
N ASN A 95 3.86 -12.73 11.23
CA ASN A 95 4.98 -12.42 10.34
C ASN A 95 5.14 -13.42 9.17
N ASP A 96 4.59 -14.62 9.24
CA ASP A 96 4.61 -15.63 8.17
C ASP A 96 3.26 -15.83 7.47
N LEU A 97 2.27 -15.00 7.80
CA LEU A 97 0.99 -14.84 7.10
C LEU A 97 0.05 -16.06 7.19
N ASP A 98 0.27 -16.96 8.15
CA ASP A 98 -0.56 -18.16 8.33
C ASP A 98 -1.60 -18.01 9.45
N THR A 99 -1.41 -17.02 10.33
CA THR A 99 -2.31 -16.72 11.44
C THR A 99 -2.86 -15.31 11.27
N LYS A 100 -4.18 -15.20 11.17
CA LYS A 100 -4.83 -13.91 10.94
C LYS A 100 -6.21 -13.77 11.59
N ILE A 101 -6.54 -12.54 11.99
CA ILE A 101 -7.90 -12.10 12.31
C ILE A 101 -8.40 -11.33 11.08
N VAL A 102 -9.39 -11.88 10.37
CA VAL A 102 -10.02 -11.19 9.24
C VAL A 102 -11.25 -10.45 9.74
N VAL A 103 -11.35 -9.15 9.45
CA VAL A 103 -12.58 -8.37 9.60
C VAL A 103 -13.09 -8.09 8.20
N ASP A 104 -14.27 -8.64 7.89
CA ASP A 104 -15.04 -8.40 6.66
C ASP A 104 -14.35 -8.84 5.34
N ASN A 105 -14.84 -9.93 4.75
CA ASN A 105 -14.43 -10.42 3.42
C ASN A 105 -15.58 -10.25 2.39
N GLY A 106 -16.49 -9.29 2.58
CA GLY A 106 -17.69 -9.10 1.77
C GLY A 106 -18.31 -7.70 1.87
N SER A 107 -19.58 -7.54 1.49
CA SER A 107 -20.27 -6.23 1.49
C SER A 107 -21.25 -6.03 2.65
N ASP A 108 -21.47 -7.01 3.53
CA ASP A 108 -22.51 -6.92 4.57
C ASP A 108 -22.43 -7.88 5.77
N ASN A 109 -21.34 -8.60 6.07
CA ASN A 109 -21.29 -9.44 7.28
C ASN A 109 -20.04 -9.19 8.14
N ASP A 110 -20.23 -8.46 9.24
CA ASP A 110 -19.27 -8.20 10.33
C ASP A 110 -18.88 -9.49 11.09
N GLU A 111 -18.07 -10.35 10.47
CA GLU A 111 -17.58 -11.59 11.07
C GLU A 111 -16.06 -11.47 11.34
N ALA A 112 -15.67 -11.68 12.60
CA ALA A 112 -14.27 -11.83 12.99
C ALA A 112 -13.92 -13.33 13.01
N ILE A 113 -13.15 -13.78 12.03
CA ILE A 113 -12.75 -15.19 11.90
C ILE A 113 -11.32 -15.36 12.43
N PHE A 114 -11.14 -16.32 13.33
CA PHE A 114 -9.83 -16.72 13.86
C PHE A 114 -9.46 -18.07 13.24
N THR A 115 -8.51 -18.06 12.30
CA THR A 115 -8.01 -19.28 11.64
C THR A 115 -6.69 -19.73 12.24
N ALA A 116 -6.53 -21.05 12.43
CA ALA A 116 -5.24 -21.70 12.65
C ALA A 116 -5.05 -22.77 11.57
N ALA A 117 -3.91 -22.78 10.88
CA ALA A 117 -3.59 -23.75 9.83
C ALA A 117 -4.73 -23.95 8.80
N ALA A 118 -5.32 -22.85 8.31
CA ALA A 118 -6.44 -22.83 7.35
C ALA A 118 -7.77 -23.45 7.82
N THR A 119 -7.93 -23.76 9.11
CA THR A 119 -9.21 -24.21 9.69
C THR A 119 -9.73 -23.11 10.63
N GLY A 120 -10.99 -22.69 10.46
CA GLY A 120 -11.64 -21.77 11.40
C GLY A 120 -11.92 -22.50 12.71
N VAL A 121 -11.18 -22.18 13.78
CA VAL A 121 -11.32 -22.86 15.08
C VAL A 121 -12.33 -22.13 15.98
N PHE A 122 -12.58 -20.85 15.70
CA PHE A 122 -13.45 -19.98 16.49
C PHE A 122 -14.09 -18.92 15.59
N THR A 123 -15.42 -18.80 15.65
CA THR A 123 -16.22 -17.84 14.88
C THR A 123 -17.19 -17.09 15.81
N ILE A 124 -17.20 -15.76 15.75
CA ILE A 124 -18.29 -14.93 16.31
C ILE A 124 -18.94 -14.17 15.17
N ASN A 125 -20.26 -14.31 15.02
CA ASN A 125 -21.07 -13.57 14.05
C ASN A 125 -22.30 -12.96 14.73
N LYS A 126 -23.16 -12.30 13.94
CA LYS A 126 -24.41 -11.67 14.42
C LYS A 126 -25.37 -12.62 15.15
N ASP A 127 -25.23 -13.92 14.92
CA ASP A 127 -26.07 -14.98 15.51
C ASP A 127 -25.40 -15.62 16.75
N GLY A 128 -24.19 -15.19 17.10
CA GLY A 128 -23.51 -15.52 18.36
C GLY A 128 -22.21 -16.30 18.18
N PHE A 129 -21.89 -17.11 19.19
CA PHE A 129 -20.63 -17.86 19.27
C PHE A 129 -20.74 -19.24 18.58
N HIS A 130 -19.90 -19.48 17.57
CA HIS A 130 -19.88 -20.71 16.78
C HIS A 130 -18.50 -21.38 16.91
N GLN A 131 -18.45 -22.59 17.47
CA GLN A 131 -17.24 -23.43 17.52
C GLN A 131 -17.40 -24.65 16.62
N THR A 132 -16.38 -24.93 15.80
CA THR A 132 -16.29 -26.21 15.10
C THR A 132 -15.97 -27.31 16.12
N ILE A 133 -16.84 -28.33 16.20
CA ILE A 133 -16.89 -29.37 17.25
C ILE A 133 -15.61 -30.22 17.39
N GLY A 134 -14.62 -30.05 16.50
CA GLY A 134 -13.41 -30.88 16.40
C GLY A 134 -12.50 -30.92 17.63
N ASP A 135 -12.44 -29.85 18.43
CA ASP A 135 -11.53 -29.75 19.60
C ASP A 135 -12.23 -29.85 20.97
N LEU A 136 -13.56 -30.04 21.00
CA LEU A 136 -14.33 -30.21 22.23
C LEU A 136 -14.20 -31.62 22.86
N LEU A 137 -13.49 -32.55 22.21
CA LEU A 137 -13.32 -33.92 22.70
C LEU A 137 -11.92 -34.22 23.23
N LYS A 138 -11.32 -33.32 24.03
CA LYS A 138 -10.21 -33.69 24.93
C LYS A 138 -10.25 -32.89 26.24
N THR A 139 -11.15 -33.28 27.12
CA THR A 139 -11.07 -33.27 28.61
C THR A 139 -12.45 -32.95 29.15
N ALA A 140 -13.00 -33.89 29.91
CA ALA A 140 -14.34 -33.93 30.49
C ALA A 140 -14.78 -32.67 31.29
N GLY A 141 -15.10 -31.59 30.57
CA GLY A 141 -15.72 -30.39 31.12
C GLY A 141 -16.97 -30.06 30.29
N LEU A 142 -18.13 -30.18 30.91
CA LEU A 142 -19.41 -29.75 30.36
C LEU A 142 -19.32 -28.26 29.99
N VAL A 143 -19.38 -27.93 28.70
CA VAL A 143 -19.56 -26.54 28.27
C VAL A 143 -21.05 -26.22 28.36
N THR A 144 -21.46 -25.61 29.46
CA THR A 144 -22.83 -25.12 29.65
C THR A 144 -22.92 -23.68 29.13
N ILE A 145 -23.65 -23.47 28.03
CA ILE A 145 -24.02 -22.14 27.56
C ILE A 145 -25.40 -21.82 28.16
N ASN A 146 -25.42 -21.05 29.24
CA ASN A 146 -26.66 -20.56 29.84
C ASN A 146 -27.08 -19.28 29.10
N ASN A 147 -28.12 -19.37 28.27
CA ASN A 147 -28.89 -18.18 27.89
C ASN A 147 -29.79 -17.82 29.07
N SER A 148 -29.48 -16.72 29.75
CA SER A 148 -30.42 -16.03 30.64
C SER A 148 -31.42 -15.22 29.84
#